data_AF-A0A2E5HL84-F1
#
_entry.id   AF-A0A2E5HL84-F1
#
_cell.length_a   1.000
_cell.length_b   1.000
_cell.length_c   1.000
_cell.angle_alpha   90.00
_cell.angle_beta   90.00
_cell.angle_gamma   90.00
#
_symmetry.space_group_name_H-M   'P 1'
#
loop_
_entity.id
_entity.type
_entity.pdbx_description
1 polymer ?
#
loop_
_entity_poly.entity_id
_entity_poly.type
_entity_poly.pdbx_seq_one_letter_code
_entity_poly.pdbx_strand_id
1 'polypeptide(L)'
;MRELRKPAREALLRELLSGKPEPGAVHGTVDGVAAPLTAFAHKAATTALTAHGVLDAKQREESAEEWEERAADRRSIRDREWMLDAGLERGLNRIDASEAQFKLVFSLKDELLKDVEGLEAVRDAASGALIAQLRSDTPDARLIHATVDKAAGALTAFAHKAADAAVTVSRTLSEEQRRVILAELKDRK
;
A
#
# COMPACT_ATOMS: atom_id res chain seq x y z
N MET A 1 -4.99 -7.42 11.56
CA MET A 1 -4.65 -6.34 10.60
C MET A 1 -5.65 -5.20 10.54
N ARG A 2 -6.97 -5.45 10.42
CA ARG A 2 -7.99 -4.39 10.40
C ARG A 2 -7.91 -3.45 11.63
N GLU A 3 -7.69 -4.04 12.82
CA GLU A 3 -7.52 -3.31 14.09
C GLU A 3 -6.28 -2.39 14.15
N LEU A 4 -5.22 -2.70 13.40
CA LEU A 4 -4.03 -1.82 13.34
C LEU A 4 -4.25 -0.62 12.42
N ARG A 5 -5.00 -0.81 11.33
CA ARG A 5 -5.18 0.21 10.29
C ARG A 5 -6.21 1.27 10.66
N LYS A 6 -7.22 0.92 11.45
CA LYS A 6 -8.30 1.85 11.81
C LYS A 6 -7.80 3.04 12.64
N PRO A 7 -7.06 2.85 13.77
CA PRO A 7 -6.54 3.98 14.55
C PRO A 7 -5.56 4.84 13.77
N ALA A 8 -4.66 4.21 12.98
CA ALA A 8 -3.72 4.93 12.14
C ALA A 8 -4.42 5.77 11.06
N ARG A 9 -5.47 5.22 10.43
CA ARG A 9 -6.30 5.98 9.47
C ARG A 9 -6.97 7.17 10.15
N GLU A 10 -7.52 7.00 11.34
CA GLU A 10 -8.15 8.10 12.09
C GLU A 10 -7.13 9.18 12.50
N ALA A 11 -5.93 8.78 12.94
CA ALA A 11 -4.84 9.69 13.24
C ALA A 11 -4.37 10.47 12.00
N LEU A 12 -4.18 9.78 10.88
CA LEU A 12 -3.81 10.36 9.60
C LEU A 12 -4.84 11.40 9.13
N LEU A 13 -6.13 11.05 9.17
CA LEU A 13 -7.19 11.95 8.75
C LEU A 13 -7.30 13.17 9.68
N ARG A 14 -7.12 12.98 10.99
CA ARG A 14 -7.09 14.09 11.95
C ARG A 14 -5.95 15.06 11.65
N GLU A 15 -4.74 14.52 11.42
CA GLU A 15 -3.56 15.32 11.08
C GLU A 15 -3.74 16.06 9.76
N LEU A 16 -4.19 15.35 8.71
CA LEU A 16 -4.45 15.95 7.40
C LEU A 16 -5.56 17.00 7.45
N LEU A 17 -6.50 16.93 8.38
CA LEU A 17 -7.61 17.90 8.45
C LEU A 17 -7.41 18.97 9.52
N SER A 18 -6.21 19.06 10.13
CA SER A 18 -5.89 20.01 11.21
C SER A 18 -5.82 21.47 10.76
N GLY A 19 -5.75 21.74 9.45
CA GLY A 19 -5.48 23.07 8.89
C GLY A 19 -3.99 23.35 8.69
N LYS A 20 -3.13 22.68 9.45
CA LYS A 20 -1.66 22.80 9.38
C LYS A 20 -1.04 21.40 9.51
N PRO A 21 -1.17 20.55 8.48
CA PRO A 21 -0.64 19.20 8.53
C PRO A 21 0.90 19.23 8.59
N GLU A 22 1.45 18.51 9.56
CA GLU A 22 2.87 18.33 9.78
C GLU A 22 3.36 17.05 9.07
N PRO A 23 4.24 17.17 8.05
CA PRO A 23 4.72 16.01 7.28
C PRO A 23 5.32 14.90 8.18
N GLY A 24 6.07 15.27 9.21
CA GLY A 24 6.67 14.32 10.14
C GLY A 24 5.65 13.49 10.92
N ALA A 25 4.52 14.08 11.31
CA ALA A 25 3.44 13.37 12.02
C ALA A 25 2.73 12.37 11.08
N VAL A 26 2.55 12.77 9.82
CA VAL A 26 1.98 11.90 8.78
C VAL A 26 2.93 10.73 8.48
N HIS A 27 4.22 11.00 8.27
CA HIS A 27 5.24 9.96 8.04
C HIS A 27 5.35 9.00 9.22
N GLY A 28 5.38 9.52 10.46
CA GLY A 28 5.39 8.68 11.65
C GLY A 28 4.17 7.75 11.75
N THR A 29 3.00 8.19 11.25
CA THR A 29 1.81 7.34 11.17
C THR A 29 1.98 6.24 10.11
N VAL A 30 2.57 6.56 8.96
CA VAL A 30 2.90 5.57 7.91
C VAL A 30 3.88 4.53 8.46
N ASP A 31 4.95 4.96 9.12
CA ASP A 31 5.98 4.07 9.70
C ASP A 31 5.39 3.15 10.77
N GLY A 32 4.53 3.70 11.63
CA GLY A 32 3.83 2.95 12.67
C GLY A 32 2.93 1.83 12.12
N VAL A 33 2.47 1.95 10.87
CA VAL A 33 1.72 0.88 10.18
C VAL A 33 2.64 -0.04 9.38
N ALA A 34 3.69 0.51 8.76
CA ALA A 34 4.62 -0.24 7.92
C ALA A 34 5.42 -1.26 8.75
N ALA A 35 5.97 -0.87 9.90
CA ALA A 35 6.77 -1.75 10.74
C ALA A 35 6.06 -3.06 11.16
N PRO A 36 4.83 -3.04 11.72
CA PRO A 36 4.12 -4.27 12.07
C PRO A 36 3.67 -5.08 10.84
N LEU A 37 3.45 -4.45 9.69
CA LEU A 37 3.20 -5.16 8.44
C LEU A 37 4.43 -5.95 7.98
N THR A 38 5.61 -5.34 8.02
CA THR A 38 6.88 -6.01 7.70
C THR A 38 7.16 -7.15 8.66
N ALA A 39 6.99 -6.93 9.96
CA ALA A 39 7.14 -7.98 10.96
C ALA A 39 6.18 -9.16 10.74
N PHE A 40 4.91 -8.86 10.40
CA PHE A 40 3.95 -9.89 10.03
C PHE A 40 4.38 -10.66 8.77
N ALA A 41 4.89 -9.97 7.75
CA ALA A 41 5.35 -10.60 6.51
C ALA A 41 6.54 -11.55 6.76
N HIS A 42 7.51 -11.16 7.59
CA HIS A 42 8.58 -12.07 8.01
C HIS A 42 8.04 -13.29 8.75
N LYS A 43 7.11 -13.09 9.70
CA LYS A 43 6.51 -14.22 10.43
C LYS A 43 5.76 -15.17 9.50
N ALA A 44 5.05 -14.63 8.52
CA ALA A 44 4.36 -15.41 7.49
C ALA A 44 5.36 -16.20 6.64
N ALA A 45 6.45 -15.56 6.20
CA ALA A 45 7.53 -16.23 5.46
C ALA A 45 8.17 -17.37 6.27
N THR A 46 8.52 -17.14 7.53
CA THR A 46 9.04 -18.18 8.42
C THR A 46 8.06 -19.33 8.57
N THR A 47 6.77 -19.04 8.76
CA THR A 47 5.72 -20.06 8.92
C THR A 47 5.57 -20.89 7.64
N ALA A 48 5.59 -20.26 6.47
CA ALA A 48 5.53 -20.94 5.19
C ALA A 48 6.73 -21.87 4.99
N LEU A 49 7.94 -21.43 5.37
CA LEU A 49 9.15 -22.26 5.32
C LEU A 49 9.11 -23.45 6.29
N THR A 50 8.60 -23.25 7.50
CA THR A 50 8.39 -24.37 8.44
C THR A 50 7.39 -25.39 7.87
N ALA A 51 6.29 -24.93 7.26
CA ALA A 51 5.33 -25.82 6.61
C ALA A 51 5.96 -26.54 5.41
N HIS A 52 6.77 -25.85 4.60
CA HIS A 52 7.48 -26.43 3.47
C HIS A 52 8.37 -27.61 3.86
N GLY A 53 9.02 -27.54 5.03
CA GLY A 53 9.87 -28.60 5.56
C GLY A 53 9.16 -29.94 5.82
N VAL A 54 7.83 -29.96 5.90
CA VAL A 54 7.04 -31.21 6.07
C VAL A 54 6.33 -31.67 4.80
N LEU A 55 6.43 -30.90 3.70
CA LEU A 55 5.86 -31.26 2.41
C LEU A 55 6.80 -32.16 1.61
N ASP A 56 6.22 -33.12 0.88
CA ASP A 56 6.96 -33.87 -0.14
C ASP A 56 7.13 -33.06 -1.45
N ALA A 57 7.91 -33.59 -2.39
CA ALA A 57 8.21 -32.90 -3.64
C ALA A 57 6.96 -32.59 -4.48
N LYS A 58 5.95 -33.48 -4.48
CA LYS A 58 4.71 -33.28 -5.23
C LYS A 58 3.88 -32.16 -4.61
N GLN A 59 3.75 -32.15 -3.29
CA GLN A 59 3.02 -31.11 -2.55
C GLN A 59 3.69 -29.73 -2.68
N ARG A 60 5.03 -29.70 -2.73
CA ARG A 60 5.80 -28.47 -2.98
C ARG A 60 5.54 -27.92 -4.37
N GLU A 61 5.53 -28.78 -5.40
CA GLU A 61 5.22 -28.36 -6.77
C GLU A 61 3.79 -27.85 -6.89
N GLU A 62 2.80 -28.59 -6.37
CA GLU A 62 1.39 -28.15 -6.37
C GLU A 62 1.22 -26.79 -5.67
N SER A 63 1.94 -26.58 -4.56
CA SER A 63 1.96 -25.28 -3.88
C SER A 63 2.56 -24.19 -4.78
N ALA A 64 3.70 -24.46 -5.42
CA ALA A 64 4.37 -23.51 -6.31
C ALA A 64 3.50 -23.12 -7.51
N GLU A 65 2.83 -24.09 -8.13
CA GLU A 65 1.88 -23.86 -9.24
C GLU A 65 0.71 -22.97 -8.80
N GLU A 66 0.11 -23.21 -7.63
CA GLU A 66 -0.97 -22.37 -7.10
C GLU A 66 -0.51 -20.91 -6.87
N TRP A 67 0.74 -20.73 -6.44
CA TRP A 67 1.34 -19.40 -6.30
C TRP A 67 1.64 -18.75 -7.65
N GLU A 68 2.03 -19.51 -8.66
CA GLU A 68 2.23 -19.03 -10.04
C GLU A 68 0.92 -18.59 -10.69
N GLU A 69 -0.15 -19.37 -10.56
CA GLU A 69 -1.48 -18.99 -11.07
C GLU A 69 -1.97 -17.69 -10.43
N ARG A 70 -1.85 -17.60 -9.09
CA ARG A 70 -2.14 -16.35 -8.37
C ARG A 70 -1.25 -15.22 -8.81
N ALA A 71 0.00 -15.50 -9.16
CA ALA A 71 0.92 -14.48 -9.65
C ALA A 71 0.52 -13.95 -11.01
N ALA A 72 0.08 -14.83 -11.91
CA ALA A 72 -0.33 -14.54 -13.27
C ALA A 72 -1.68 -13.80 -13.36
N ASP A 73 -2.64 -14.08 -12.47
CA ASP A 73 -3.95 -13.39 -12.44
C ASP A 73 -3.88 -11.96 -11.85
N ARG A 74 -2.68 -11.49 -11.48
CA ARG A 74 -2.53 -10.14 -10.90
C ARG A 74 -2.66 -9.06 -11.98
N ARG A 75 -3.84 -8.45 -12.00
CA ARG A 75 -4.09 -7.19 -12.70
C ARG A 75 -3.15 -6.08 -12.24
N SER A 76 -2.68 -5.28 -13.20
CA SER A 76 -1.94 -4.06 -12.91
C SER A 76 -2.82 -3.08 -12.16
N ILE A 77 -2.21 -2.24 -11.32
CA ILE A 77 -2.91 -1.08 -10.74
C ILE A 77 -3.41 -0.16 -11.85
N ARG A 78 -2.71 -0.08 -12.98
CA ARG A 78 -3.13 0.70 -14.15
C ARG A 78 -4.41 0.18 -14.81
N ASP A 79 -4.66 -1.13 -14.76
CA ASP A 79 -5.91 -1.71 -15.28
C ASP A 79 -7.15 -1.20 -14.53
N ARG A 80 -6.94 -0.60 -13.34
CA ARG A 80 -7.99 -0.02 -12.49
C ARG A 80 -7.84 1.49 -12.32
N GLU A 81 -7.01 2.15 -13.14
CA GLU A 81 -6.80 3.59 -13.07
C GLU A 81 -8.12 4.37 -13.20
N TRP A 82 -9.01 3.95 -14.10
CA TRP A 82 -10.33 4.57 -14.25
C TRP A 82 -11.15 4.58 -12.95
N MET A 83 -10.99 3.57 -12.08
CA MET A 83 -11.67 3.52 -10.78
C MET A 83 -11.08 4.55 -9.80
N LEU A 84 -9.77 4.77 -9.90
CA LEU A 84 -9.06 5.78 -9.12
C LEU A 84 -9.52 7.18 -9.55
N ASP A 85 -9.54 7.45 -10.86
CA ASP A 85 -10.02 8.71 -11.42
C ASP A 85 -11.45 8.99 -10.98
N ALA A 86 -12.36 8.05 -11.20
CA ALA A 86 -13.76 8.20 -10.79
C ALA A 86 -13.91 8.38 -9.27
N GLY A 87 -13.03 7.76 -8.47
CA GLY A 87 -12.98 7.93 -7.03
C GLY A 87 -12.55 9.34 -6.61
N LEU A 88 -11.48 9.85 -7.23
CA LEU A 88 -10.95 11.19 -7.00
C LEU A 88 -11.94 12.26 -7.44
N GLU A 89 -12.53 12.15 -8.63
CA GLU A 89 -13.56 13.06 -9.13
C GLU A 89 -14.76 13.13 -8.19
N ARG A 90 -15.29 11.98 -7.75
CA ARG A 90 -16.40 11.95 -6.79
C ARG A 90 -16.03 12.62 -5.47
N GLY A 91 -14.80 12.43 -4.99
CA GLY A 91 -14.33 13.07 -3.76
C GLY A 91 -14.21 14.59 -3.90
N LEU A 92 -13.59 15.05 -4.99
CA LEU A 92 -13.35 16.46 -5.29
C LEU A 92 -14.66 17.22 -5.56
N ASN A 93 -15.57 16.64 -6.33
CA ASN A 93 -16.89 17.22 -6.57
C ASN A 93 -17.68 17.38 -5.27
N ARG A 94 -17.55 16.44 -4.32
CA ARG A 94 -18.32 16.50 -3.07
C ARG A 94 -17.86 17.60 -2.12
N ILE A 95 -16.61 18.02 -2.22
CA ILE A 95 -16.06 19.14 -1.44
C ILE A 95 -16.07 20.45 -2.24
N ASP A 96 -16.80 20.50 -3.35
CA ASP A 96 -16.81 21.64 -4.26
C ASP A 96 -15.40 22.15 -4.58
N ALA A 97 -14.50 21.23 -4.95
CA ALA A 97 -13.11 21.56 -5.23
C ALA A 97 -13.00 22.52 -6.42
N SER A 98 -12.12 23.52 -6.30
CA SER A 98 -11.81 24.44 -7.40
C SER A 98 -11.06 23.72 -8.54
N GLU A 99 -11.10 24.30 -9.74
CA GLU A 99 -10.34 23.78 -10.89
C GLU A 99 -8.83 23.62 -10.59
N ALA A 100 -8.26 24.54 -9.81
CA ALA A 100 -6.86 24.46 -9.38
C ALA A 100 -6.60 23.24 -8.47
N GLN A 101 -7.53 22.93 -7.55
CA GLN A 101 -7.45 21.74 -6.70
C GLN A 101 -7.60 20.45 -7.51
N PHE A 102 -8.50 20.43 -8.51
CA PHE A 102 -8.62 19.32 -9.45
C PHE A 102 -7.29 19.05 -10.17
N LYS A 103 -6.72 20.07 -10.81
CA LYS A 103 -5.44 19.96 -11.54
C LYS A 103 -4.31 19.46 -10.63
N LEU A 104 -4.22 20.01 -9.41
CA LEU A 104 -3.22 19.59 -8.44
C LEU A 104 -3.35 18.10 -8.08
N VAL A 105 -4.56 17.65 -7.74
CA VAL A 105 -4.79 16.26 -7.30
C VAL A 105 -4.50 15.27 -8.42
N PHE A 106 -4.93 15.57 -9.65
CA PHE A 106 -4.64 14.70 -10.79
C PHE A 106 -3.16 14.69 -11.16
N SER A 107 -2.46 15.83 -11.08
CA SER A 107 -1.01 15.88 -11.29
C SER A 107 -0.27 15.01 -10.25
N LEU A 108 -0.65 15.10 -8.97
CA LEU A 108 -0.05 14.28 -7.92
C LEU A 108 -0.38 12.78 -8.09
N LYS A 109 -1.60 12.45 -8.54
CA LYS A 109 -1.98 11.08 -8.90
C LYS A 109 -1.08 10.54 -10.01
N ASP A 110 -0.91 11.28 -11.10
CA ASP A 110 -0.09 10.89 -12.25
C ASP A 110 1.37 10.69 -11.85
N GLU A 111 1.90 11.53 -10.96
CA GLU A 111 3.24 11.34 -10.39
C GLU A 111 3.36 10.04 -9.60
N LEU A 112 2.39 9.72 -8.74
CA LEU A 112 2.38 8.47 -8.00
C LEU A 112 2.23 7.25 -8.92
N LEU A 113 1.47 7.36 -10.00
CA LEU A 113 1.29 6.27 -10.99
C LEU A 113 2.57 5.95 -11.79
N LYS A 114 3.55 6.85 -11.82
CA LYS A 114 4.88 6.55 -12.39
C LYS A 114 5.68 5.60 -11.49
N ASP A 115 5.50 5.70 -10.17
CA ASP A 115 6.18 4.82 -9.20
C ASP A 115 5.55 3.42 -9.11
N VAL A 116 4.31 3.25 -9.59
CA VAL A 116 3.58 1.98 -9.55
C VAL A 116 4.29 0.86 -10.31
N GLU A 117 4.88 1.15 -11.47
CA GLU A 117 5.63 0.14 -12.25
C GLU A 117 6.79 -0.45 -11.42
N GLY A 118 7.48 0.39 -10.65
CA GLY A 118 8.55 -0.05 -9.77
C GLY A 118 8.05 -0.95 -8.64
N LEU A 119 6.86 -0.66 -8.09
CA LEU A 119 6.22 -1.52 -7.08
C LEU A 119 5.77 -2.86 -7.67
N GLU A 120 5.24 -2.87 -8.89
CA GLU A 120 4.86 -4.10 -9.59
C GLU A 120 6.08 -4.98 -9.85
N ALA A 121 7.19 -4.40 -10.33
CA ALA A 121 8.45 -5.11 -10.51
C ALA A 121 8.99 -5.70 -9.20
N VAL A 122 8.95 -4.95 -8.09
CA VAL A 122 9.37 -5.44 -6.78
C VAL A 122 8.48 -6.58 -6.29
N ARG A 123 7.17 -6.48 -6.48
CA ARG A 123 6.20 -7.53 -6.13
C ARG A 123 6.41 -8.79 -6.96
N ASP A 124 6.65 -8.65 -8.26
CA ASP A 124 6.79 -9.77 -9.18
C ASP A 124 8.11 -10.50 -8.90
N ALA A 125 9.20 -9.75 -8.69
CA ALA A 125 10.48 -10.31 -8.22
C ALA A 125 10.32 -11.05 -6.89
N ALA A 126 9.56 -10.48 -5.95
CA ALA A 126 9.33 -11.11 -4.65
C ALA A 126 8.54 -12.42 -4.76
N SER A 127 7.56 -12.46 -5.65
CA SER A 127 6.75 -13.65 -5.89
C SER A 127 7.58 -14.74 -6.58
N GLY A 128 8.36 -14.38 -7.60
CA GLY A 128 9.28 -15.31 -8.26
C GLY A 128 10.31 -15.90 -7.29
N ALA A 129 10.86 -15.08 -6.39
CA ALA A 129 11.77 -15.56 -5.35
C ALA A 129 11.10 -16.56 -4.41
N LEU A 130 9.87 -16.28 -3.96
CA LEU A 130 9.11 -17.20 -3.12
C LEU A 130 8.82 -18.53 -3.83
N ILE A 131 8.32 -18.47 -5.07
CA ILE A 131 8.01 -19.65 -5.89
C ILE A 131 9.27 -20.52 -6.08
N ALA A 132 10.40 -19.89 -6.40
CA ALA A 132 11.68 -20.60 -6.53
C ALA A 132 12.10 -21.30 -5.23
N GLN A 133 11.87 -20.68 -4.06
CA GLN A 133 12.15 -21.35 -2.79
C GLN A 133 11.16 -22.47 -2.47
N LEU A 134 9.89 -22.35 -2.86
CA LEU A 134 8.90 -23.42 -2.70
C LEU A 134 9.26 -24.68 -3.51
N ARG A 135 9.88 -24.53 -4.68
CA ARG A 135 10.38 -25.66 -5.48
C ARG A 135 11.70 -26.24 -4.99
N SER A 136 12.43 -25.53 -4.12
CA SER A 136 13.75 -25.97 -3.66
C SER A 136 13.62 -27.07 -2.61
N ASP A 137 14.49 -28.07 -2.67
CA ASP A 137 14.63 -29.06 -1.59
C ASP A 137 15.26 -28.47 -0.33
N THR A 138 15.99 -27.37 -0.49
CA THR A 138 16.69 -26.66 0.58
C THR A 138 16.38 -25.17 0.47
N PRO A 139 15.18 -24.72 0.89
CA PRO A 139 14.79 -23.33 0.78
C PRO A 139 15.68 -22.42 1.65
N ASP A 140 16.09 -21.29 1.09
CA ASP A 140 16.89 -20.28 1.78
C ASP A 140 16.00 -19.22 2.42
N ALA A 141 15.85 -19.33 3.74
CA ALA A 141 15.12 -18.37 4.55
C ALA A 141 15.69 -16.95 4.44
N ARG A 142 17.01 -16.79 4.32
CA ARG A 142 17.64 -15.47 4.26
C ARG A 142 17.24 -14.74 2.98
N LEU A 143 17.14 -15.46 1.86
CA LEU A 143 16.70 -14.87 0.59
C LEU A 143 15.24 -14.39 0.65
N ILE A 144 14.34 -15.16 1.27
CA ILE A 144 12.94 -14.73 1.40
C ILE A 144 12.83 -13.53 2.33
N HIS A 145 13.53 -13.53 3.47
CA HIS A 145 13.52 -12.40 4.39
C HIS A 145 14.07 -11.12 3.73
N ALA A 146 15.20 -11.21 3.02
CA ALA A 146 15.75 -10.07 2.28
C ALA A 146 14.80 -9.55 1.18
N THR A 147 14.04 -10.46 0.56
CA THR A 147 13.00 -10.13 -0.42
C THR A 147 11.83 -9.38 0.24
N VAL A 148 11.38 -9.83 1.41
CA VAL A 148 10.36 -9.14 2.22
C VAL A 148 10.85 -7.74 2.61
N ASP A 149 12.10 -7.60 3.06
CA ASP A 149 12.69 -6.30 3.42
C ASP A 149 12.69 -5.32 2.24
N LYS A 150 13.12 -5.78 1.06
CA LYS A 150 13.11 -4.96 -0.16
C LYS A 150 11.70 -4.51 -0.54
N ALA A 151 10.72 -5.42 -0.48
CA ALA A 151 9.33 -5.10 -0.77
C ALA A 151 8.74 -4.11 0.25
N ALA A 152 9.01 -4.33 1.54
CA ALA A 152 8.58 -3.44 2.61
C ALA A 152 9.17 -2.03 2.46
N GLY A 153 10.47 -1.92 2.14
CA GLY A 153 11.12 -0.63 1.91
C GLY A 153 10.50 0.13 0.74
N ALA A 154 10.28 -0.54 -0.40
CA ALA A 154 9.64 0.08 -1.57
C ALA A 154 8.22 0.56 -1.28
N LEU A 155 7.41 -0.25 -0.60
CA LEU A 155 6.04 0.11 -0.21
C LEU A 155 6.01 1.27 0.78
N THR A 156 6.94 1.30 1.74
CA THR A 156 7.04 2.38 2.73
C THR A 156 7.41 3.69 2.06
N ALA A 157 8.41 3.67 1.16
CA ALA A 157 8.82 4.85 0.40
C ALA A 157 7.68 5.41 -0.48
N PHE A 158 6.93 4.52 -1.16
CA PHE A 158 5.75 4.94 -1.91
C PHE A 158 4.67 5.54 -0.98
N ALA A 159 4.43 4.95 0.18
CA ALA A 159 3.48 5.46 1.15
C ALA A 159 3.87 6.85 1.71
N HIS A 160 5.16 7.12 1.90
CA HIS A 160 5.65 8.47 2.25
C HIS A 160 5.37 9.48 1.14
N LYS A 161 5.62 9.14 -0.13
CA LYS A 161 5.28 10.01 -1.27
C LYS A 161 3.78 10.31 -1.33
N ALA A 162 2.94 9.29 -1.14
CA ALA A 162 1.49 9.47 -1.10
C ALA A 162 1.05 10.34 0.10
N ALA A 163 1.71 10.20 1.24
CA ALA A 163 1.54 11.05 2.41
C ALA A 163 1.89 12.51 2.12
N ASP A 164 3.01 12.77 1.45
CA ASP A 164 3.43 14.12 1.06
C ASP A 164 2.45 14.78 0.09
N ALA A 165 1.95 14.00 -0.88
CA ALA A 165 0.89 14.44 -1.77
C ALA A 165 -0.39 14.80 -0.98
N ALA A 166 -0.79 13.96 -0.02
CA ALA A 166 -1.96 14.24 0.82
C ALA A 166 -1.78 15.50 1.68
N VAL A 167 -0.59 15.73 2.24
CA VAL A 167 -0.24 16.97 2.96
C VAL A 167 -0.35 18.19 2.03
N THR A 168 0.17 18.07 0.80
CA THR A 168 0.11 19.12 -0.21
C THR A 168 -1.33 19.49 -0.55
N VAL A 169 -2.17 18.50 -0.86
CA VAL A 169 -3.60 18.70 -1.13
C VAL A 169 -4.29 19.31 0.09
N SER A 170 -4.02 18.77 1.28
CA SER A 170 -4.61 19.27 2.52
C SER A 170 -4.36 20.76 2.70
N ARG A 171 -3.15 21.27 2.46
CA ARG A 171 -2.83 22.70 2.62
C ARG A 171 -3.66 23.62 1.72
N THR A 172 -4.24 23.10 0.65
CA THR A 172 -5.13 23.86 -0.25
C THR A 172 -6.59 23.88 0.18
N LEU A 173 -6.99 23.04 1.14
CA LEU A 173 -8.38 22.92 1.57
C LEU A 173 -8.81 24.10 2.45
N SER A 174 -9.98 24.66 2.13
CA SER A 174 -10.64 25.65 2.99
C SER A 174 -11.18 25.01 4.27
N GLU A 175 -11.51 25.83 5.27
CA GLU A 175 -12.15 25.35 6.49
C GLU A 175 -13.52 24.69 6.24
N GLU A 176 -14.27 25.18 5.25
CA GLU A 176 -15.55 24.58 4.85
C GLU A 176 -15.33 23.19 4.24
N GLN A 177 -14.39 23.06 3.30
CA GLN A 177 -14.06 21.77 2.68
C GLN A 177 -13.61 20.74 3.73
N ARG A 178 -12.79 21.15 4.70
CA ARG A 178 -12.40 20.27 5.82
C ARG A 178 -13.61 19.83 6.64
N ARG A 179 -14.57 20.73 6.92
CA ARG A 179 -15.79 20.39 7.66
C ARG A 179 -16.65 19.37 6.91
N VAL A 180 -16.82 19.52 5.60
CA VAL A 180 -17.52 18.54 4.75
C VAL A 180 -16.86 17.16 4.84
N ILE A 181 -15.53 17.09 4.67
CA ILE A 181 -14.78 15.83 4.78
C ILE A 181 -14.96 15.20 6.17
N LEU A 182 -14.86 16.00 7.24
CA LEU A 182 -15.03 15.51 8.61
C LEU A 182 -16.44 14.98 8.88
N ALA A 183 -17.48 15.59 8.30
CA ALA A 183 -18.86 15.12 8.41
C ALA A 183 -19.02 13.74 7.77
N GLU A 184 -18.55 13.58 6.53
CA GLU A 184 -18.60 12.28 5.83
C GLU A 184 -17.87 11.16 6.55
N LEU A 185 -16.73 11.47 7.20
CA LEU A 185 -15.98 10.47 7.93
C LEU A 185 -16.73 9.96 9.16
N LYS A 186 -17.61 10.77 9.75
CA LYS A 186 -18.48 10.35 10.85
C LYS A 186 -19.61 9.46 10.34
N ASP A 187 -20.18 9.77 9.19
CA ASP A 187 -21.31 9.03 8.60
C ASP A 187 -20.91 7.66 8.02
N ARG A 188 -19.61 7.44 7.78
CA ARG A 188 -19.05 6.15 7.32
C ARG A 188 -18.65 5.19 8.46
N LYS A 189 -18.88 5.55 9.73
CA LYS A 189 -18.63 4.68 10.88
C LYS A 189 -19.75 3.68 11.09
#